data_AF-A0A517LTX5-F1
#
_entry.id   AF-A0A517LTX5-F1
#
_cell.length_a   1.000
_cell.length_b   1.000
_cell.length_c   1.000
_cell.angle_alpha   90.00
_cell.angle_beta   90.00
_cell.angle_gamma   90.00
#
_symmetry.space_group_name_H-M   'P 1'
#
loop_
_entity.id
_entity.type
_entity.pdbx_description
1 polymer ?
#
loop_
_entity_poly.entity_id
_entity_poly.type
_entity_poly.pdbx_seq_one_letter_code
_entity_poly.pdbx_strand_id
1 'polypeptide(L)'
;MNNTLAIDVLLIEDDDVDAEIVKRALGKSQSSFRVCRVTTLAEALATAESRHVDVILTDLTLPDSGCYETPAKIRQSQPLVPLIILTGLASRELAEELLEAGAQDYVLKDALSSDCLERSIWHAIQRQNNCIRIRELLDELEAKQELLESNNRKLTRLYSQAHEFVDNVSHEFRTPLTVIKEYTSLMREGLVGSVSDEQSRLLSVVEDRADDLNIMVDDMLDNSKLEAGMLCAWRKECSVAEVIDRVRNVLQRKAVVRQVSLEWDVPEPATRVYCDAEKAGRVLTNLAINAIKFCGSDGAVRIAVEADATEQEVWIRISDNGHGVDETALAEICQRFTQVSTLDREEPKGFGLGLNIAQQLVQLNFGELSIQSQPAVGSTFSFSIPMANPFGIVKRYLNQINLLQRAENDSDTVSMIACSVDEEANPAVLSDVDRFLNCRLRRNDILLRRQPNRWVIALPLNGDQLEAYFSRIQSERLAANRNRPRGPLPDVKLESLGSWRAAEQRSLILDCVARKFTSNRAVAIMASERVDGSFLTAMQPSTAGGI
;
A
#
# COMPACT_ATOMS: atom_id res chain seq x y z
N MET A 1 -34.32 -37.70 15.65
CA MET A 1 -34.06 -38.37 16.93
C MET A 1 -32.66 -37.94 17.34
N ASN A 2 -32.56 -36.87 18.14
CA ASN A 2 -31.28 -36.33 18.56
C ASN A 2 -30.66 -37.29 19.58
N ASN A 3 -29.46 -37.76 19.28
CA ASN A 3 -28.63 -38.49 20.23
C ASN A 3 -28.05 -37.46 21.23
N THR A 4 -28.87 -37.00 22.17
CA THR A 4 -28.44 -36.09 23.23
C THR A 4 -27.64 -36.92 24.25
N LEU A 5 -26.34 -36.69 24.30
CA LEU A 5 -25.48 -37.17 25.38
C LEU A 5 -26.11 -36.78 26.73
N ALA A 6 -26.11 -37.71 27.68
CA ALA A 6 -26.63 -37.44 29.02
C ALA A 6 -25.69 -36.48 29.76
N ILE A 7 -26.25 -35.43 30.37
CA ILE A 7 -25.50 -34.40 31.11
C ILE A 7 -25.16 -34.96 32.50
N ASP A 8 -23.88 -34.96 32.86
CA ASP A 8 -23.37 -35.41 34.15
C ASP A 8 -23.45 -34.29 35.19
N VAL A 9 -24.37 -34.45 36.13
CA VAL A 9 -24.67 -33.48 37.20
C VAL A 9 -24.05 -33.95 38.50
N LEU A 10 -23.16 -33.16 39.09
CA LEU A 10 -22.70 -33.34 40.47
C LEU A 10 -23.62 -32.54 41.40
N LEU A 11 -24.39 -33.22 42.23
CA LEU A 11 -25.29 -32.62 43.21
C LEU A 11 -24.67 -32.72 44.61
N ILE A 12 -24.40 -31.57 45.23
CA ILE A 12 -23.90 -31.46 46.60
C ILE A 12 -25.08 -31.07 47.50
N GLU A 13 -25.62 -32.06 48.21
CA GLU A 13 -26.84 -31.90 49.04
C GLU A 13 -26.84 -32.96 50.16
N ASP A 14 -26.82 -32.50 51.42
CA ASP A 14 -26.79 -33.37 52.60
C ASP A 14 -28.19 -33.83 53.02
N ASP A 15 -29.24 -33.05 52.74
CA ASP A 15 -30.62 -33.43 53.01
C ASP A 15 -31.19 -34.42 51.98
N ASP A 16 -31.76 -35.52 52.46
CA ASP A 16 -32.29 -36.58 51.61
C ASP A 16 -33.57 -36.19 50.86
N VAL A 17 -34.38 -35.31 51.44
CA VAL A 17 -35.64 -34.85 50.85
C VAL A 17 -35.34 -33.88 49.71
N ASP A 18 -34.48 -32.90 49.95
CA ASP A 18 -34.10 -31.91 48.93
C ASP A 18 -33.38 -32.55 47.75
N ALA A 19 -32.48 -33.50 48.01
CA ALA A 19 -31.81 -34.24 46.94
C ALA A 19 -32.78 -35.04 46.07
N GLU A 20 -33.80 -35.63 46.67
CA GLU A 20 -34.83 -36.39 45.95
C GLU A 20 -35.75 -35.47 45.12
N ILE A 21 -36.03 -34.25 45.59
CA ILE A 21 -36.75 -33.23 44.82
C ILE A 21 -35.97 -32.86 43.55
N VAL A 22 -34.67 -32.58 43.67
CA VAL A 22 -33.79 -32.26 42.52
C VAL A 22 -33.72 -33.42 41.53
N LYS A 23 -33.51 -34.65 42.03
CA LYS A 23 -33.50 -35.87 41.17
C LYS A 23 -34.82 -36.07 40.44
N ARG A 24 -35.96 -35.82 41.08
CA ARG A 24 -37.28 -35.92 40.45
C ARG A 24 -37.53 -34.81 39.42
N ALA A 25 -37.08 -33.58 39.69
CA ALA A 25 -37.19 -32.48 38.75
C ALA A 25 -36.38 -32.77 37.47
N LEU A 26 -35.13 -33.21 37.63
CA LEU A 26 -34.28 -33.62 36.51
C LEU A 26 -34.80 -34.87 35.78
N GLY A 27 -35.35 -35.86 36.51
CA GLY A 27 -35.92 -37.08 35.91
C GLY A 27 -37.20 -36.86 35.11
N LYS A 28 -37.89 -35.74 35.31
CA LYS A 28 -39.08 -35.31 34.53
C LYS A 28 -38.75 -34.39 33.35
N SER A 29 -37.47 -34.01 33.21
CA SER A 29 -37.00 -33.11 32.16
C SER A 29 -36.96 -33.79 30.79
N GLN A 30 -36.92 -33.00 29.71
CA GLN A 30 -36.81 -33.58 28.36
C GLN A 30 -35.40 -34.07 28.05
N SER A 31 -34.39 -33.42 28.63
CA SER A 31 -32.98 -33.83 28.53
C SER A 31 -32.64 -35.00 29.45
N SER A 32 -31.65 -35.80 29.05
CA SER A 32 -31.14 -36.90 29.87
C SER A 32 -30.08 -36.37 30.85
N PHE A 33 -30.29 -36.59 32.15
CA PHE A 33 -29.35 -36.21 33.21
C PHE A 33 -28.88 -37.43 34.00
N ARG A 34 -27.58 -37.50 34.29
CA ARG A 34 -26.99 -38.48 35.22
C ARG A 34 -26.53 -37.74 36.46
N VAL A 35 -27.24 -37.97 37.58
CA VAL A 35 -26.98 -37.25 38.83
C VAL A 35 -26.11 -38.10 39.77
N CYS A 36 -24.92 -37.60 40.09
CA CYS A 36 -24.07 -38.11 41.17
C CYS A 36 -24.30 -37.23 42.41
N ARG A 37 -24.86 -37.80 43.48
CA ARG A 37 -25.03 -37.08 44.75
C ARG A 37 -23.84 -37.31 45.66
N VAL A 38 -23.39 -36.25 46.32
CA VAL A 38 -22.42 -36.24 47.41
C VAL A 38 -22.99 -35.36 48.54
N THR A 39 -22.58 -35.58 49.78
CA THR A 39 -23.17 -34.89 50.95
C THR A 39 -22.24 -33.86 51.59
N THR A 40 -20.99 -33.79 51.14
CA THR A 40 -19.97 -32.89 51.68
C THR A 40 -19.21 -32.20 50.55
N LEU A 41 -18.71 -30.99 50.78
CA LEU A 41 -17.86 -30.29 49.83
C LEU A 41 -16.55 -31.06 49.58
N ALA A 42 -15.96 -31.65 50.62
CA ALA A 42 -14.74 -32.45 50.47
C ALA A 42 -14.93 -33.63 49.50
N GLU A 43 -16.06 -34.34 49.59
CA GLU A 43 -16.41 -35.43 48.67
C GLU A 43 -16.70 -34.92 47.25
N ALA A 44 -17.33 -33.75 47.13
CA ALA A 44 -17.60 -33.12 45.84
C ALA A 44 -16.31 -32.78 45.09
N LEU A 45 -15.33 -32.18 45.76
CA LEU A 45 -14.04 -31.85 45.17
C LEU A 45 -13.29 -33.12 44.71
N ALA A 46 -13.23 -34.15 45.54
CA ALA A 46 -12.62 -35.43 45.18
C ALA A 46 -13.35 -36.12 44.01
N THR A 47 -14.67 -35.98 43.93
CA THR A 47 -15.48 -36.55 42.84
C THR A 47 -15.25 -35.79 41.53
N ALA A 48 -15.22 -34.46 41.57
CA ALA A 48 -14.97 -33.62 40.40
C ALA A 48 -13.53 -33.76 39.85
N GLU A 49 -12.56 -34.16 40.68
CA GLU A 49 -11.21 -34.50 40.23
C GLU A 49 -11.12 -35.88 39.58
N SER A 50 -11.90 -36.85 40.05
CA SER A 50 -11.82 -38.25 39.62
C SER A 50 -12.78 -38.62 38.49
N ARG A 51 -13.78 -37.78 38.21
CA ARG A 51 -14.83 -38.03 37.19
C ARG A 51 -15.15 -36.76 36.41
N HIS A 52 -15.66 -36.96 35.20
CA HIS A 52 -16.19 -35.87 34.39
C HIS A 52 -17.52 -35.36 34.96
N VAL A 53 -17.67 -34.04 35.01
CA VAL A 53 -18.85 -33.33 35.49
C VAL A 53 -19.15 -32.20 34.53
N ASP A 54 -20.37 -32.15 34.00
CA ASP A 54 -20.84 -31.10 33.09
C ASP A 54 -21.36 -29.88 33.85
N VAL A 55 -21.93 -30.08 35.04
CA VAL A 55 -22.45 -29.00 35.90
C VAL A 55 -22.45 -29.42 37.37
N ILE A 56 -22.17 -28.47 38.26
CA ILE A 56 -22.24 -28.63 39.71
C ILE A 56 -23.48 -27.89 40.21
N LEU A 57 -24.35 -28.62 40.91
CA LEU A 57 -25.45 -28.07 41.70
C LEU A 57 -25.06 -28.17 43.17
N THR A 58 -25.01 -27.06 43.88
CA THR A 58 -24.67 -27.07 45.32
C THR A 58 -25.76 -26.43 46.15
N ASP A 59 -26.11 -27.08 47.24
CA ASP A 59 -26.77 -26.41 48.35
C ASP A 59 -25.77 -25.50 49.10
N LEU A 60 -26.30 -24.53 49.85
CA LEU A 60 -25.51 -23.58 50.65
C LEU A 60 -25.36 -24.00 52.12
N THR A 61 -26.17 -24.94 52.60
CA THR A 61 -26.17 -25.43 53.98
C THR A 61 -25.42 -26.75 54.12
N LEU A 62 -24.15 -26.78 53.70
CA LEU A 62 -23.32 -27.99 53.79
C LEU A 62 -22.74 -28.20 55.20
N PRO A 63 -22.56 -29.45 55.64
CA PRO A 63 -22.04 -29.78 56.97
C PRO A 63 -20.56 -29.43 57.16
N ASP A 64 -19.78 -29.32 56.08
CA ASP A 64 -18.33 -29.10 56.09
C ASP A 64 -17.87 -27.78 55.45
N SER A 65 -18.80 -26.94 54.97
CA SER A 65 -18.48 -25.64 54.37
C SER A 65 -19.63 -24.65 54.52
N GLY A 66 -19.30 -23.39 54.82
CA GLY A 66 -20.29 -22.32 54.96
C GLY A 66 -20.78 -21.77 53.63
N CYS A 67 -21.99 -21.20 53.65
CA CYS A 67 -22.70 -20.57 52.52
C CYS A 67 -21.80 -19.70 51.61
N TYR A 68 -20.96 -18.85 52.19
CA TYR A 68 -20.12 -17.91 51.43
C TYR A 68 -18.79 -18.51 50.93
N GLU A 69 -18.31 -19.58 51.55
CA GLU A 69 -17.02 -20.18 51.21
C GLU A 69 -17.14 -21.25 50.11
N THR A 70 -18.29 -21.93 50.06
CA THR A 70 -18.54 -23.06 49.16
C THR A 70 -18.36 -22.67 47.68
N PRO A 71 -18.95 -21.58 47.15
CA PRO A 71 -18.80 -21.24 45.72
C PRO A 71 -17.35 -20.91 45.35
N ALA A 72 -16.64 -20.19 46.22
CA ALA A 72 -15.24 -19.81 46.00
C ALA A 72 -14.32 -21.04 45.96
N LYS A 73 -14.49 -21.99 46.90
CA LYS A 73 -13.71 -23.24 46.95
C LYS A 73 -13.96 -24.11 45.72
N ILE A 74 -15.22 -24.25 45.30
CA ILE A 74 -15.56 -24.99 44.08
C ILE A 74 -14.96 -24.31 42.85
N ARG A 75 -15.08 -22.98 42.72
CA ARG A 75 -14.53 -22.24 41.58
C ARG A 75 -13.01 -22.31 41.50
N GLN A 76 -12.32 -22.39 42.64
CA GLN A 76 -10.87 -22.52 42.70
C GLN A 76 -10.39 -23.90 42.21
N SER A 77 -11.09 -24.98 42.58
CA SER A 77 -10.75 -26.35 42.15
C SER A 77 -11.24 -26.66 40.73
N GLN A 78 -12.44 -26.18 40.38
CA GLN A 78 -13.14 -26.45 39.13
C GLN A 78 -13.51 -25.15 38.40
N PRO A 79 -12.52 -24.39 37.90
CA PRO A 79 -12.76 -23.09 37.28
C PRO A 79 -13.58 -23.17 35.99
N LEU A 80 -13.51 -24.32 35.31
CA LEU A 80 -14.11 -24.53 33.99
C LEU A 80 -15.51 -25.15 34.03
N VAL A 81 -15.97 -25.66 35.17
CA VAL A 81 -17.28 -26.32 35.29
C VAL A 81 -18.33 -25.29 35.76
N PRO A 82 -19.52 -25.24 35.14
CA PRO A 82 -20.57 -24.35 35.61
C PRO A 82 -21.08 -24.75 36.99
N LEU A 83 -21.28 -23.76 37.86
CA LEU A 83 -21.77 -23.88 39.23
C LEU A 83 -23.11 -23.17 39.33
N ILE A 84 -24.14 -23.91 39.73
CA ILE A 84 -25.46 -23.39 40.04
C ILE A 84 -25.73 -23.63 41.52
N ILE A 85 -26.22 -22.61 42.19
CA ILE A 85 -26.54 -22.70 43.61
C ILE A 85 -28.02 -22.97 43.81
N LEU A 86 -28.35 -23.92 44.67
CA LEU A 86 -29.69 -24.17 45.15
C LEU A 86 -29.85 -23.47 46.51
N THR A 87 -30.78 -22.51 46.62
CA THR A 87 -30.96 -21.73 47.86
C THR A 87 -32.43 -21.67 48.27
N GLY A 88 -32.70 -21.79 49.58
CA GLY A 88 -34.01 -21.55 50.17
C GLY A 88 -34.25 -20.09 50.57
N LEU A 89 -33.23 -19.23 50.51
CA LEU A 89 -33.29 -17.82 50.93
C LEU A 89 -33.30 -16.90 49.70
N ALA A 90 -34.36 -16.11 49.56
CA ALA A 90 -34.54 -15.14 48.48
C ALA A 90 -34.18 -13.70 48.94
N SER A 91 -32.93 -13.46 49.36
CA SER A 91 -32.43 -12.10 49.52
C SER A 91 -31.59 -11.69 48.32
N ARG A 92 -31.78 -10.44 47.87
CA ARG A 92 -31.04 -9.89 46.73
C ARG A 92 -29.55 -9.73 47.02
N GLU A 93 -29.21 -9.37 48.26
CA GLU A 93 -27.82 -9.25 48.70
C GLU A 93 -27.09 -10.59 48.60
N LEU A 94 -27.71 -11.69 49.06
CA LEU A 94 -27.13 -13.02 48.97
C LEU A 94 -26.95 -13.45 47.50
N ALA A 95 -27.92 -13.19 46.63
CA ALA A 95 -27.80 -13.52 45.20
C ALA A 95 -26.62 -12.80 44.52
N GLU A 96 -26.39 -11.52 44.84
CA GLU A 96 -25.28 -10.74 44.29
C GLU A 96 -23.93 -11.30 44.79
N GLU A 97 -23.80 -11.59 46.08
CA GLU A 97 -22.58 -12.16 46.67
C GLU A 97 -22.24 -13.55 46.11
N LEU A 98 -23.24 -14.40 45.85
CA LEU A 98 -23.04 -15.74 45.30
C LEU A 98 -22.57 -15.72 43.84
N LEU A 99 -23.05 -14.76 43.05
CA LEU A 99 -22.58 -14.54 41.68
C LEU A 99 -21.16 -13.98 41.67
N GLU A 100 -20.83 -13.04 42.56
CA GLU A 100 -19.47 -12.51 42.73
C GLU A 100 -18.48 -13.59 43.20
N ALA A 101 -18.92 -14.50 44.06
CA ALA A 101 -18.14 -15.67 44.49
C ALA A 101 -17.95 -16.71 43.38
N GLY A 102 -18.54 -16.49 42.21
CA GLY A 102 -18.28 -17.22 40.99
C GLY A 102 -19.36 -18.22 40.59
N ALA A 103 -20.56 -18.21 41.16
CA ALA A 103 -21.67 -19.00 40.61
C ALA A 103 -22.15 -18.43 39.26
N GLN A 104 -22.54 -19.29 38.31
CA GLN A 104 -23.13 -18.83 37.03
C GLN A 104 -24.62 -18.52 37.16
N ASP A 105 -25.31 -19.15 38.10
CA ASP A 105 -26.74 -18.96 38.34
C ASP A 105 -27.13 -19.45 39.75
N TYR A 106 -28.33 -19.10 40.19
CA TYR A 106 -28.95 -19.67 41.39
C TYR A 106 -30.42 -20.03 41.14
N VAL A 107 -30.90 -21.06 41.82
CA VAL A 107 -32.28 -21.56 41.73
C VAL A 107 -32.87 -21.64 43.13
N LEU A 108 -34.08 -21.10 43.28
CA LEU A 108 -34.80 -21.16 44.55
C LEU A 108 -35.39 -22.56 44.77
N LYS A 109 -35.14 -23.15 45.94
CA LYS A 109 -35.64 -24.50 46.30
C LYS A 109 -37.18 -24.59 46.22
N ASP A 110 -37.88 -23.54 46.64
CA ASP A 110 -39.35 -23.44 46.59
C ASP A 110 -39.93 -23.36 45.17
N ALA A 111 -39.10 -22.98 44.19
CA ALA A 111 -39.49 -22.81 42.79
C ALA A 111 -38.91 -23.90 41.86
N LEU A 112 -38.39 -25.00 42.43
CA LEU A 112 -37.82 -26.11 41.67
C LEU A 112 -38.88 -26.81 40.81
N SER A 113 -38.96 -26.42 39.54
CA SER A 113 -39.68 -27.14 38.48
C SER A 113 -38.70 -27.80 37.51
N SER A 114 -39.15 -28.84 36.80
CA SER A 114 -38.34 -29.52 35.76
C SER A 114 -37.81 -28.52 34.74
N ASP A 115 -38.69 -27.67 34.23
CA ASP A 115 -38.38 -26.73 33.15
C ASP A 115 -37.44 -25.61 33.61
N CYS A 116 -37.59 -25.16 34.87
CA CYS A 116 -36.73 -24.12 35.45
C CYS A 116 -35.29 -24.63 35.63
N LEU A 117 -35.13 -25.80 36.22
CA LEU A 117 -33.82 -26.38 36.51
C LEU A 117 -33.10 -26.81 35.23
N GLU A 118 -33.80 -27.46 34.30
CA GLU A 118 -33.26 -27.83 32.98
C GLU A 118 -32.74 -26.59 32.23
N ARG A 119 -33.53 -25.51 32.18
CA ARG A 119 -33.13 -24.26 31.51
C ARG A 119 -31.93 -23.59 32.18
N SER A 120 -31.87 -23.59 33.51
CA SER A 120 -30.77 -22.99 34.27
C SER A 120 -29.46 -23.74 34.03
N ILE A 121 -29.50 -25.07 34.05
CA ILE A 121 -28.35 -25.93 33.70
C ILE A 121 -27.88 -25.66 32.27
N TRP A 122 -28.81 -25.63 31.32
CA TRP A 122 -28.46 -25.41 29.92
C TRP A 122 -27.82 -24.03 29.70
N HIS A 123 -28.39 -22.97 30.28
CA HIS A 123 -27.82 -21.63 30.20
C HIS A 123 -26.43 -21.54 30.85
N ALA A 124 -26.22 -22.17 32.01
CA ALA A 124 -24.94 -22.15 32.69
C ALA A 124 -23.85 -22.87 31.87
N ILE A 125 -24.16 -24.04 31.31
CA ILE A 125 -23.25 -24.79 30.42
C ILE A 125 -22.92 -23.97 29.17
N GLN A 126 -23.91 -23.40 28.50
CA GLN A 126 -23.67 -22.60 27.29
C GLN A 126 -22.83 -21.34 27.57
N ARG A 127 -23.11 -20.63 28.67
CA ARG A 127 -22.31 -19.46 29.08
C ARG A 127 -20.87 -19.87 29.33
N GLN A 128 -20.65 -20.99 30.03
CA GLN A 128 -19.32 -21.46 30.34
C GLN A 128 -18.54 -21.90 29.08
N ASN A 129 -19.19 -22.64 28.18
CA ASN A 129 -18.61 -23.02 26.90
C ASN A 129 -18.26 -21.79 26.04
N ASN A 130 -19.10 -20.75 26.03
CA ASN A 130 -18.80 -19.50 25.35
C ASN A 130 -17.58 -18.79 25.95
N CYS A 131 -17.47 -18.73 27.29
CA CYS A 131 -16.31 -18.15 27.95
C CYS A 131 -15.01 -18.89 27.58
N ILE A 132 -15.04 -20.23 27.58
CA ILE A 132 -13.91 -21.07 27.18
C ILE A 132 -13.54 -20.79 25.72
N ARG A 133 -14.53 -20.81 24.82
CA ARG A 133 -14.31 -20.58 23.39
C ARG A 133 -13.75 -19.18 23.09
N ILE A 134 -14.26 -18.15 23.77
CA ILE A 134 -13.76 -16.77 23.62
C ILE A 134 -12.29 -16.70 24.06
N ARG A 135 -11.94 -17.32 25.17
CA ARG A 135 -10.54 -17.36 25.64
C ARG A 135 -9.63 -18.07 24.63
N GLU A 136 -10.03 -19.22 24.12
CA GLU A 136 -9.26 -19.94 23.08
C GLU A 136 -9.06 -19.09 21.82
N LEU A 137 -10.10 -18.38 21.38
CA LEU A 137 -10.01 -17.51 20.20
C LEU A 137 -9.12 -16.29 20.44
N LEU A 138 -9.10 -15.74 21.65
CA LEU A 138 -8.21 -14.64 22.03
C LEU A 138 -6.75 -15.11 22.01
N ASP A 139 -6.45 -16.27 22.61
CA ASP A 139 -5.10 -16.84 22.62
C ASP A 139 -4.62 -17.15 21.18
N GLU A 140 -5.49 -17.69 20.32
CA GLU A 140 -5.18 -17.94 18.90
C GLU A 140 -4.92 -16.63 18.13
N LEU A 141 -5.69 -15.58 18.41
CA LEU A 141 -5.54 -14.28 17.77
C LEU A 141 -4.22 -13.61 18.16
N GLU A 142 -3.86 -13.64 19.44
CA GLU A 142 -2.58 -13.10 19.94
C GLU A 142 -1.40 -13.82 19.28
N ALA A 143 -1.41 -15.15 19.25
CA ALA A 143 -0.36 -15.94 18.58
C ALA A 143 -0.24 -15.61 17.09
N LYS A 144 -1.36 -15.41 16.38
CA LYS A 144 -1.35 -14.99 14.97
C LYS A 144 -0.81 -13.58 14.79
N GLN A 145 -1.13 -12.64 15.68
CA GLN A 145 -0.62 -11.28 15.63
C GLN A 145 0.90 -11.25 15.82
N GLU A 146 1.44 -11.97 16.80
CA GLU A 146 2.89 -12.08 17.02
C GLU A 146 3.62 -12.66 15.80
N LEU A 147 3.05 -13.71 15.19
CA LEU A 147 3.60 -14.31 13.98
C LEU A 147 3.60 -13.33 12.80
N LEU A 148 2.50 -12.59 12.61
CA LEU A 148 2.39 -11.57 11.56
C LEU A 148 3.40 -10.44 11.76
N GLU A 149 3.57 -9.95 12.99
CA GLU A 149 4.59 -8.94 13.30
C GLU A 149 6.01 -9.45 13.03
N SER A 150 6.31 -10.68 13.45
CA SER A 150 7.61 -11.30 13.21
C SER A 150 7.90 -11.44 11.71
N ASN A 151 6.92 -11.89 10.93
CA ASN A 151 7.02 -11.99 9.48
C ASN A 151 7.20 -10.62 8.82
N ASN A 152 6.44 -9.60 9.24
CA ASN A 152 6.60 -8.24 8.74
C ASN A 152 8.00 -7.66 9.04
N ARG A 153 8.54 -7.90 10.24
CA ARG A 153 9.91 -7.51 10.59
C ARG A 153 10.94 -8.24 9.72
N LYS A 154 10.75 -9.54 9.47
CA LYS A 154 11.62 -10.34 8.61
C LYS A 154 11.57 -9.85 7.15
N LEU A 155 10.39 -9.58 6.62
CA LEU A 155 10.20 -9.01 5.29
C LEU A 155 10.88 -7.65 5.17
N THR A 156 10.69 -6.77 6.14
CA THR A 156 11.35 -5.45 6.16
C THR A 156 12.88 -5.57 6.16
N ARG A 157 13.44 -6.52 6.91
CA ARG A 157 14.89 -6.79 6.90
C ARG A 157 15.36 -7.31 5.54
N LEU A 158 14.69 -8.32 5.00
CA LEU A 158 15.02 -8.86 3.67
C LEU A 158 14.95 -7.78 2.60
N TYR A 159 13.96 -6.89 2.70
CA TYR A 159 13.81 -5.74 1.81
C TYR A 159 15.00 -4.78 1.91
N SER A 160 15.40 -4.41 3.13
CA SER A 160 16.58 -3.55 3.33
C SER A 160 17.89 -4.19 2.84
N GLN A 161 18.07 -5.49 3.05
CA GLN A 161 19.25 -6.23 2.61
C GLN A 161 19.31 -6.37 1.09
N ALA A 162 18.17 -6.61 0.44
CA ALA A 162 18.09 -6.63 -1.02
C ALA A 162 18.46 -5.25 -1.60
N HIS A 163 18.00 -4.16 -0.98
CA HIS A 163 18.34 -2.80 -1.40
C HIS A 163 19.84 -2.53 -1.31
N GLU A 164 20.44 -2.82 -0.15
CA GLU A 164 21.87 -2.63 0.09
C GLU A 164 22.72 -3.50 -0.83
N PHE A 165 22.30 -4.75 -1.09
CA PHE A 165 22.99 -5.64 -2.03
C PHE A 165 23.00 -5.08 -3.45
N VAL A 166 21.85 -4.61 -3.95
CA VAL A 166 21.72 -4.01 -5.30
C VAL A 166 22.62 -2.78 -5.42
N ASP A 167 22.61 -1.89 -4.42
CA ASP A 167 23.47 -0.70 -4.43
C ASP A 167 24.96 -1.03 -4.38
N ASN A 168 25.35 -2.01 -3.56
CA ASN A 168 26.74 -2.46 -3.46
C ASN A 168 27.22 -3.07 -4.79
N VAL A 169 26.41 -3.94 -5.40
CA VAL A 169 26.73 -4.54 -6.71
C VAL A 169 26.91 -3.46 -7.78
N SER A 170 26.09 -2.40 -7.77
CA SER A 170 26.28 -1.23 -8.65
C SER A 170 27.66 -0.60 -8.51
N HIS A 171 28.06 -0.35 -7.27
CA HIS A 171 29.32 0.30 -6.97
C HIS A 171 30.53 -0.58 -7.35
N GLU A 172 30.44 -1.88 -7.05
CA GLU A 172 31.47 -2.87 -7.37
C GLU A 172 31.67 -3.05 -8.89
N PHE A 173 30.62 -2.89 -9.71
CA PHE A 173 30.76 -2.89 -11.17
C PHE A 173 31.22 -1.54 -11.75
N ARG A 174 30.76 -0.42 -11.20
CA ARG A 174 31.11 0.92 -11.69
C ARG A 174 32.59 1.24 -11.49
N THR A 175 33.17 0.80 -10.38
CA THR A 175 34.58 1.07 -10.04
C THR A 175 35.56 0.53 -11.09
N PRO A 176 35.57 -0.77 -11.46
CA PRO A 176 36.48 -1.28 -12.48
C PRO A 176 36.20 -0.70 -13.88
N LEU A 177 34.93 -0.44 -14.23
CA LEU A 177 34.59 0.18 -15.51
C LEU A 177 35.10 1.62 -15.62
N THR A 178 35.03 2.39 -14.52
CA THR A 178 35.57 3.75 -14.45
C THR A 178 37.09 3.73 -14.64
N VAL A 179 37.78 2.80 -13.99
CA VAL A 179 39.23 2.63 -14.13
C VAL A 179 39.62 2.25 -15.57
N ILE A 180 38.91 1.30 -16.19
CA ILE A 180 39.13 0.93 -17.60
C ILE A 180 39.00 2.17 -18.49
N LYS A 181 37.92 2.94 -18.31
CA LYS A 181 37.64 4.15 -19.10
C LYS A 181 38.71 5.23 -18.90
N GLU A 182 39.15 5.46 -17.67
CA GLU A 182 40.20 6.45 -17.37
C GLU A 182 41.51 6.09 -18.05
N TYR A 183 41.98 4.85 -17.91
CA TYR A 183 43.23 4.44 -18.54
C TYR A 183 43.14 4.43 -20.07
N THR A 184 42.01 4.05 -20.67
CA THR A 184 41.84 4.14 -22.12
C THR A 184 41.83 5.59 -22.60
N SER A 185 41.20 6.51 -21.86
CA SER A 185 41.20 7.94 -22.19
C SER A 185 42.59 8.54 -22.11
N LEU A 186 43.36 8.21 -21.04
CA LEU A 186 44.75 8.65 -20.88
C LEU A 186 45.64 8.17 -22.04
N MET A 187 45.45 6.94 -22.49
CA MET A 187 46.16 6.39 -23.65
C MET A 187 45.72 7.10 -24.94
N ARG A 188 44.42 7.28 -25.16
CA ARG A 188 43.85 7.86 -26.39
C ARG A 188 44.22 9.34 -26.55
N GLU A 189 44.28 10.08 -25.45
CA GLU A 189 44.70 11.49 -25.41
C GLU A 189 46.22 11.68 -25.53
N GLY A 190 46.98 10.58 -25.54
CA GLY A 190 48.43 10.61 -25.70
C GLY A 190 49.21 11.07 -24.47
N LEU A 191 48.55 11.15 -23.30
CA LEU A 191 49.13 11.65 -22.04
C LEU A 191 50.20 10.71 -21.46
N VAL A 192 50.16 9.44 -21.84
CA VAL A 192 51.12 8.40 -21.41
C VAL A 192 52.01 7.89 -22.56
N GLY A 193 51.98 8.56 -23.71
CA GLY A 193 52.76 8.21 -24.91
C GLY A 193 51.96 8.39 -26.21
N SER A 194 52.66 8.56 -27.34
CA SER A 194 52.01 8.69 -28.65
C SER A 194 51.35 7.37 -29.07
N VAL A 195 50.06 7.42 -29.41
CA VAL A 195 49.29 6.32 -30.00
C VAL A 195 49.12 6.52 -31.50
N SER A 196 49.13 5.43 -32.27
CA SER A 196 48.82 5.46 -33.69
C SER A 196 47.32 5.66 -33.94
N ASP A 197 46.94 6.06 -35.16
CA ASP A 197 45.53 6.24 -35.53
C ASP A 197 44.70 4.97 -35.32
N GLU A 198 45.26 3.80 -35.63
CA GLU A 198 44.59 2.52 -35.42
C GLU A 198 44.45 2.17 -33.93
N GLN A 199 45.44 2.50 -33.10
CA GLN A 199 45.34 2.34 -31.64
C GLN A 199 44.29 3.27 -31.05
N SER A 200 44.23 4.52 -31.49
CA SER A 200 43.20 5.50 -31.09
C SER A 200 41.80 4.99 -31.43
N ARG A 201 41.62 4.41 -32.63
CA ARG A 201 40.35 3.79 -33.04
C ARG A 201 39.95 2.63 -32.13
N LEU A 202 40.87 1.72 -31.82
CA LEU A 202 40.60 0.59 -30.93
C LEU A 202 40.27 1.05 -29.50
N LEU A 203 40.97 2.07 -28.98
CA LEU A 203 40.70 2.65 -27.67
C LEU A 203 39.31 3.30 -27.60
N SER A 204 38.89 3.99 -28.66
CA SER A 204 37.53 4.53 -28.78
C SER A 204 36.46 3.43 -28.70
N VAL A 205 36.71 2.27 -29.33
CA VAL A 205 35.80 1.12 -29.22
C VAL A 205 35.73 0.60 -27.78
N VAL A 206 36.86 0.53 -27.07
CA VAL A 206 36.86 0.08 -25.66
C VAL A 206 36.11 1.07 -24.77
N GLU A 207 36.31 2.38 -24.95
CA GLU A 207 35.57 3.43 -24.23
C GLU A 207 34.06 3.31 -24.48
N ASP A 208 33.64 3.16 -25.73
CA ASP A 208 32.22 2.99 -26.09
C ASP A 208 31.62 1.74 -25.42
N ARG A 209 32.37 0.63 -25.37
CA ARG A 209 31.92 -0.61 -24.72
C ARG A 209 31.88 -0.51 -23.20
N ALA A 210 32.81 0.24 -22.59
CA ALA A 210 32.77 0.51 -21.16
C ALA A 210 31.55 1.39 -20.79
N ASP A 211 31.22 2.36 -21.64
CA ASP A 211 30.02 3.18 -21.48
C ASP A 211 28.73 2.38 -21.67
N ASP A 212 28.66 1.51 -22.69
CA ASP A 212 27.54 0.58 -22.88
C ASP A 212 27.32 -0.31 -21.64
N LEU A 213 28.41 -0.81 -21.03
CA LEU A 213 28.35 -1.63 -19.82
C LEU A 213 27.90 -0.83 -18.60
N ASN A 214 28.38 0.40 -18.41
CA ASN A 214 27.91 1.26 -17.31
C ASN A 214 26.41 1.51 -17.41
N ILE A 215 25.92 1.85 -18.61
CA ILE A 215 24.48 2.05 -18.85
C ILE A 215 23.71 0.77 -18.57
N MET A 216 24.21 -0.40 -19.01
CA MET A 216 23.55 -1.67 -18.74
C MET A 216 23.45 -1.98 -17.24
N VAL A 217 24.54 -1.78 -16.50
CA VAL A 217 24.55 -1.99 -15.05
C VAL A 217 23.49 -1.11 -14.39
N ASP A 218 23.47 0.19 -14.72
CA ASP A 218 22.48 1.12 -14.19
C ASP A 218 21.05 0.70 -14.58
N ASP A 219 20.80 0.33 -15.84
CA ASP A 219 19.50 -0.13 -16.34
C ASP A 219 19.02 -1.41 -15.66
N MET A 220 19.92 -2.40 -15.45
CA MET A 220 19.61 -3.65 -14.77
C MET A 220 19.20 -3.39 -13.31
N LEU A 221 19.94 -2.53 -12.61
CA LEU A 221 19.67 -2.19 -11.22
C LEU A 221 18.38 -1.40 -11.08
N ASP A 222 18.12 -0.46 -11.98
CA ASP A 222 16.87 0.28 -11.98
C ASP A 222 15.68 -0.63 -12.25
N ASN A 223 15.82 -1.61 -13.15
CA ASN A 223 14.80 -2.62 -13.36
C ASN A 223 14.58 -3.46 -12.09
N SER A 224 15.65 -3.92 -11.41
CA SER A 224 15.52 -4.64 -10.14
C SER A 224 14.87 -3.79 -9.04
N LYS A 225 15.19 -2.49 -8.97
CA LYS A 225 14.56 -1.54 -8.03
C LYS A 225 13.10 -1.31 -8.37
N LEU A 226 12.75 -1.23 -9.65
CA LEU A 226 11.37 -1.09 -10.12
C LEU A 226 10.52 -2.31 -9.78
N GLU A 227 11.03 -3.52 -10.02
CA GLU A 227 10.33 -4.79 -9.70
C GLU A 227 10.09 -4.96 -8.21
N ALA A 228 11.07 -4.59 -7.39
CA ALA A 228 10.93 -4.62 -5.94
C ALA A 228 10.07 -3.46 -5.39
N GLY A 229 9.50 -2.60 -6.25
CA GLY A 229 8.75 -1.41 -5.84
C GLY A 229 9.58 -0.36 -5.10
N MET A 230 10.91 -0.46 -5.17
CA MET A 230 11.89 0.38 -4.47
C MET A 230 12.16 1.71 -5.20
N LEU A 231 11.78 1.84 -6.47
CA LEU A 231 12.07 3.06 -7.22
C LEU A 231 11.18 4.23 -6.74
N CYS A 232 11.78 5.15 -6.00
CA CYS A 232 11.12 6.39 -5.60
C CYS A 232 10.95 7.35 -6.79
N ALA A 233 9.85 8.08 -6.85
CA ALA A 233 9.60 9.12 -7.84
C ALA A 233 9.52 10.49 -7.16
N TRP A 234 10.41 11.41 -7.52
CA TRP A 234 10.39 12.76 -6.98
C TRP A 234 9.57 13.68 -7.89
N ARG A 235 8.26 13.45 -7.89
CA ARG A 235 7.34 14.20 -8.77
C ARG A 235 7.07 15.58 -8.20
N LYS A 236 7.15 16.59 -9.05
CA LYS A 236 6.80 17.97 -8.73
C LYS A 236 6.40 18.72 -9.99
N GLU A 237 5.84 19.89 -9.80
CA GLU A 237 5.62 20.83 -10.89
C GLU A 237 6.96 21.32 -11.46
N CYS A 238 7.14 21.18 -12.77
CA CYS A 238 8.27 21.70 -13.55
C CYS A 238 7.79 22.12 -14.95
N SER A 239 8.67 22.72 -15.75
CA SER A 239 8.40 22.96 -17.18
C SER A 239 8.88 21.79 -18.05
N VAL A 240 8.24 21.57 -19.19
CA VAL A 240 8.72 20.58 -20.19
C VAL A 240 10.11 20.97 -20.71
N ALA A 241 10.41 22.26 -20.80
CA ALA A 241 11.74 22.76 -21.14
C ALA A 241 12.82 22.27 -20.15
N GLU A 242 12.54 22.26 -18.84
CA GLU A 242 13.48 21.70 -17.84
C GLU A 242 13.79 20.21 -18.05
N VAL A 243 12.85 19.43 -18.59
CA VAL A 243 13.08 18.02 -18.93
C VAL A 243 13.98 17.91 -20.16
N ILE A 244 13.71 18.72 -21.19
CA ILE A 244 14.44 18.71 -22.45
C ILE A 244 15.87 19.22 -22.27
N ASP A 245 16.06 20.33 -21.56
CA ASP A 245 17.37 20.98 -21.41
C ASP A 245 18.38 20.10 -20.65
N ARG A 246 17.91 19.18 -19.82
CA ARG A 246 18.75 18.16 -19.17
C ARG A 246 19.43 17.22 -20.16
N VAL A 247 18.78 16.94 -21.28
CA VAL A 247 19.23 15.91 -22.24
C VAL A 247 19.69 16.49 -23.57
N ARG A 248 19.27 17.72 -23.90
CA ARG A 248 19.54 18.41 -25.16
C ARG A 248 21.01 18.33 -25.57
N ASN A 249 21.93 18.71 -24.67
CA ASN A 249 23.37 18.72 -24.95
C ASN A 249 23.97 17.32 -25.15
N VAL A 250 23.44 16.31 -24.47
CA VAL A 250 23.91 14.92 -24.60
C VAL A 250 23.46 14.33 -25.94
N LEU A 251 22.17 14.52 -26.27
CA LEU A 251 21.59 14.03 -27.52
C LEU A 251 22.16 14.75 -28.74
N GLN A 252 22.37 16.07 -28.67
CA GLN A 252 22.98 16.82 -29.77
C GLN A 252 24.40 16.32 -30.08
N ARG A 253 25.23 16.05 -29.06
CA ARG A 253 26.58 15.50 -29.26
C ARG A 253 26.54 14.13 -29.91
N LYS A 254 25.66 13.23 -29.44
CA LYS A 254 25.50 11.89 -30.03
C LYS A 254 25.02 11.96 -31.48
N ALA A 255 24.08 12.85 -31.80
CA ALA A 255 23.60 13.06 -33.15
C ALA A 255 24.72 13.55 -34.09
N VAL A 256 25.55 14.52 -33.65
CA VAL A 256 26.70 15.01 -34.43
C VAL A 256 27.72 13.90 -34.72
N VAL A 257 28.06 13.08 -33.72
CA VAL A 257 29.00 11.95 -33.89
C VAL A 257 28.48 10.94 -34.91
N ARG A 258 27.16 10.71 -34.95
CA ARG A 258 26.51 9.81 -35.90
C ARG A 258 26.08 10.47 -37.21
N GLN A 259 26.38 11.76 -37.40
CA GLN A 259 25.99 12.54 -38.59
C GLN A 259 24.47 12.55 -38.83
N VAL A 260 23.69 12.65 -37.76
CA VAL A 260 22.23 12.68 -37.77
C VAL A 260 21.74 14.11 -37.52
N SER A 261 20.79 14.59 -38.33
CA SER A 261 20.11 15.86 -38.08
C SER A 261 19.15 15.71 -36.90
N LEU A 262 19.26 16.56 -35.89
CA LEU A 262 18.38 16.57 -34.72
C LEU A 262 17.62 17.88 -34.62
N GLU A 263 16.31 17.81 -34.83
CA GLU A 263 15.41 18.98 -34.79
C GLU A 263 14.56 18.98 -33.52
N TRP A 264 14.39 20.17 -32.95
CA TRP A 264 13.60 20.39 -31.74
C TRP A 264 12.42 21.30 -32.05
N ASP A 265 11.22 20.80 -31.84
CA ASP A 265 9.97 21.55 -31.98
C ASP A 265 9.30 21.64 -30.61
N VAL A 266 9.67 22.68 -29.86
CA VAL A 266 9.21 22.90 -28.49
C VAL A 266 8.45 24.22 -28.45
N PRO A 267 7.13 24.21 -28.24
CA PRO A 267 6.34 25.44 -28.17
C PRO A 267 6.79 26.35 -27.02
N GLU A 268 6.85 27.65 -27.29
CA GLU A 268 7.07 28.69 -26.27
C GLU A 268 5.78 29.50 -26.03
N PRO A 269 5.38 29.78 -24.78
CA PRO A 269 6.03 29.37 -23.53
C PRO A 269 5.85 27.87 -23.22
N ALA A 270 6.86 27.25 -22.62
CA ALA A 270 6.82 25.83 -22.31
C ALA A 270 5.72 25.48 -21.28
N THR A 271 4.93 24.46 -21.59
CA THR A 271 3.86 23.96 -20.73
C THR A 271 4.40 23.46 -19.39
N ARG A 272 3.67 23.72 -18.31
CA ARG A 272 3.96 23.21 -16.96
C ARG A 272 3.41 21.80 -16.81
N VAL A 273 4.23 20.89 -16.30
CA VAL A 273 3.94 19.47 -16.14
C VAL A 273 4.22 19.01 -14.71
N TYR A 274 3.65 17.88 -14.31
CA TYR A 274 3.90 17.25 -13.03
C TYR A 274 4.59 15.91 -13.23
N CYS A 275 5.90 15.87 -12.98
CA CYS A 275 6.70 14.66 -13.14
C CYS A 275 7.99 14.71 -12.32
N ASP A 276 8.67 13.58 -12.26
CA ASP A 276 10.09 13.52 -11.93
C ASP A 276 10.90 13.84 -13.19
N ALA A 277 11.42 15.07 -13.27
CA ALA A 277 12.10 15.59 -14.45
C ALA A 277 13.36 14.79 -14.82
N GLU A 278 14.04 14.18 -13.85
CA GLU A 278 15.21 13.33 -14.11
C GLU A 278 14.78 12.05 -14.83
N LYS A 279 13.75 11.38 -14.30
CA LYS A 279 13.22 10.14 -14.88
C LYS A 279 12.55 10.37 -16.23
N ALA A 280 11.82 11.47 -16.39
CA ALA A 280 11.27 11.86 -17.70
C ALA A 280 12.38 12.16 -18.72
N GLY A 281 13.49 12.79 -18.29
CA GLY A 281 14.67 12.98 -19.15
C GLY A 281 15.31 11.66 -19.55
N ARG A 282 15.35 10.67 -18.66
CA ARG A 282 15.84 9.32 -18.99
C ARG A 282 14.97 8.61 -20.02
N VAL A 283 13.64 8.74 -19.94
CA VAL A 283 12.72 8.24 -20.99
C VAL A 283 13.09 8.85 -22.34
N LEU A 284 13.18 10.19 -22.41
CA LEU A 284 13.55 10.89 -23.63
C LEU A 284 14.92 10.46 -24.16
N THR A 285 15.90 10.27 -23.27
CA THR A 285 17.24 9.81 -23.63
C THR A 285 17.20 8.41 -24.25
N ASN A 286 16.48 7.46 -23.63
CA ASN A 286 16.40 6.09 -24.14
C ASN A 286 15.72 6.03 -25.52
N LEU A 287 14.62 6.77 -25.70
CA LEU A 287 13.91 6.81 -26.97
C LEU A 287 14.71 7.53 -28.07
N ALA A 288 15.30 8.69 -27.75
CA ALA A 288 16.08 9.47 -28.72
C ALA A 288 17.41 8.80 -29.10
N ILE A 289 18.09 8.12 -28.17
CA ILE A 289 19.30 7.35 -28.51
C ILE A 289 18.94 6.20 -29.46
N ASN A 290 17.80 5.53 -29.26
CA ASN A 290 17.33 4.50 -30.19
C ASN A 290 17.04 5.10 -31.58
N ALA A 291 16.33 6.23 -31.65
CA ALA A 291 16.08 6.94 -32.90
C ALA A 291 17.38 7.31 -33.65
N ILE A 292 18.37 7.89 -32.95
CA ILE A 292 19.69 8.24 -33.51
C ILE A 292 20.49 6.99 -33.92
N LYS A 293 20.29 5.87 -33.23
CA LYS A 293 21.02 4.63 -33.46
C LYS A 293 20.53 3.89 -34.70
N PHE A 294 19.23 3.91 -34.95
CA PHE A 294 18.56 3.12 -35.99
C PHE A 294 18.11 3.93 -37.21
N CYS A 295 18.39 5.25 -37.24
CA CYS A 295 18.21 6.06 -38.44
C CYS A 295 19.17 5.60 -39.56
N GLY A 296 18.71 5.69 -40.81
CA GLY A 296 19.50 5.30 -41.98
C GLY A 296 20.59 6.32 -42.36
N SER A 297 21.14 6.18 -43.57
CA SER A 297 21.97 7.21 -44.20
C SER A 297 21.14 8.49 -44.42
N ASP A 298 21.71 9.67 -44.14
CA ASP A 298 20.99 10.96 -44.04
C ASP A 298 19.91 10.96 -42.94
N GLY A 299 20.27 10.39 -41.78
CA GLY A 299 19.38 10.27 -40.63
C GLY A 299 18.85 11.62 -40.15
N ALA A 300 17.55 11.70 -39.94
CA ALA A 300 16.85 12.84 -39.39
C ALA A 300 15.96 12.37 -38.23
N VAL A 301 16.13 13.01 -37.07
CA VAL A 301 15.34 12.78 -35.87
C VAL A 301 14.69 14.10 -35.46
N ARG A 302 13.38 14.09 -35.27
CA ARG A 302 12.61 15.24 -34.78
C ARG A 302 12.04 14.93 -33.41
N ILE A 303 12.27 15.83 -32.46
CA ILE A 303 11.67 15.80 -31.13
C ILE A 303 10.65 16.93 -31.02
N ALA A 304 9.37 16.57 -30.97
CA ALA A 304 8.26 17.51 -30.93
C ALA A 304 7.49 17.42 -29.60
N VAL A 305 7.01 18.56 -29.11
CA VAL A 305 6.19 18.65 -27.90
C VAL A 305 4.81 19.17 -28.26
N GLU A 306 3.79 18.39 -27.94
CA GLU A 306 2.39 18.76 -28.18
C GLU A 306 1.58 18.70 -26.89
N ALA A 307 0.89 19.79 -26.59
CA ALA A 307 0.01 19.88 -25.43
C ALA A 307 -1.42 19.50 -25.82
N ASP A 308 -1.98 18.48 -25.16
CA ASP A 308 -3.40 18.17 -25.23
C ASP A 308 -4.11 18.78 -24.00
N ALA A 309 -4.73 19.94 -24.22
CA ALA A 309 -5.46 20.64 -23.17
C ALA A 309 -6.75 19.91 -22.74
N THR A 310 -7.30 19.02 -23.57
CA THR A 310 -8.53 18.28 -23.25
C THR A 310 -8.22 17.19 -22.22
N GLU A 311 -7.19 16.39 -22.49
CA GLU A 311 -6.75 15.33 -21.56
C GLU A 311 -5.75 15.81 -20.50
N GLN A 312 -5.42 17.11 -20.48
CA GLN A 312 -4.50 17.75 -19.54
C GLN A 312 -3.14 17.04 -19.51
N GLU A 313 -2.58 16.78 -20.68
CA GLU A 313 -1.29 16.10 -20.84
C GLU A 313 -0.42 16.73 -21.92
N VAL A 314 0.88 16.44 -21.86
CA VAL A 314 1.85 16.81 -22.88
C VAL A 314 2.43 15.55 -23.47
N TRP A 315 2.38 15.43 -24.78
CA TRP A 315 3.03 14.38 -25.56
C TRP A 315 4.39 14.87 -26.05
N ILE A 316 5.42 14.08 -25.76
CA ILE A 316 6.76 14.26 -26.34
C ILE A 316 6.93 13.15 -27.38
N ARG A 317 7.06 13.55 -28.64
CA ARG A 317 7.19 12.65 -29.80
C ARG A 317 8.60 12.69 -30.35
N ILE A 318 9.17 11.51 -30.56
CA ILE A 318 10.49 11.30 -31.13
C ILE A 318 10.28 10.53 -32.44
N SER A 319 10.41 11.23 -33.56
CA SER A 319 10.23 10.68 -34.90
C SER A 319 11.58 10.52 -35.60
N ASP A 320 11.84 9.36 -36.17
CA ASP A 320 13.01 9.06 -36.99
C ASP A 320 12.60 8.63 -38.40
N ASN A 321 13.50 8.82 -39.37
CA ASN A 321 13.39 8.31 -40.74
C ASN A 321 14.15 6.99 -40.94
N GLY A 322 14.24 6.15 -39.90
CA GLY A 322 14.98 4.90 -39.91
C GLY A 322 14.27 3.76 -40.65
N HIS A 323 14.76 2.54 -40.41
CA HIS A 323 14.26 1.33 -41.08
C HIS A 323 12.85 0.94 -40.66
N GLY A 324 12.33 1.50 -39.58
CA GLY A 324 11.07 1.10 -38.97
C GLY A 324 11.12 -0.31 -38.38
N VAL A 325 10.08 -0.61 -37.63
CA VAL A 325 9.75 -1.89 -37.00
C VAL A 325 8.49 -2.45 -37.65
N ASP A 326 8.50 -3.77 -37.89
CA ASP A 326 7.34 -4.53 -38.37
C ASP A 326 6.24 -4.62 -37.31
N GLU A 327 4.97 -4.68 -37.75
CA GLU A 327 3.80 -4.71 -36.85
C GLU A 327 3.82 -5.91 -35.91
N THR A 328 4.32 -7.08 -36.36
CA THR A 328 4.44 -8.28 -35.52
C THR A 328 5.50 -8.13 -34.43
N ALA A 329 6.55 -7.33 -34.68
CA ALA A 329 7.63 -7.08 -33.73
C ALA A 329 7.31 -5.95 -32.72
N LEU A 330 6.34 -5.07 -33.00
CA LEU A 330 5.99 -3.94 -32.13
C LEU A 330 5.55 -4.36 -30.72
N ALA A 331 4.84 -5.48 -30.59
CA ALA A 331 4.43 -6.00 -29.28
C ALA A 331 5.61 -6.60 -28.49
N GLU A 332 6.62 -7.11 -29.19
CA GLU A 332 7.76 -7.81 -28.58
C GLU A 332 8.88 -6.86 -28.17
N ILE A 333 9.08 -5.74 -28.88
CA ILE A 333 10.16 -4.78 -28.55
C ILE A 333 10.04 -4.15 -27.17
N CYS A 334 8.83 -4.09 -26.60
CA CYS A 334 8.60 -3.59 -25.24
C CYS A 334 8.93 -4.63 -24.16
N GLN A 335 9.11 -5.90 -24.54
CA GLN A 335 9.51 -6.97 -23.64
C GLN A 335 11.01 -6.89 -23.34
N ARG A 336 11.39 -7.44 -22.19
CA ARG A 336 12.77 -7.37 -21.70
C ARG A 336 13.67 -8.33 -22.44
N PHE A 337 14.90 -7.88 -22.68
CA PHE A 337 15.94 -8.64 -23.38
C PHE A 337 15.58 -9.01 -24.82
N THR A 338 14.50 -8.45 -25.35
CA THR A 338 14.08 -8.67 -26.73
C THR A 338 14.87 -7.76 -27.65
N GLN A 339 15.44 -8.36 -28.70
CA GLN A 339 16.09 -7.67 -29.80
C GLN A 339 15.47 -8.20 -31.09
N VAL A 340 15.01 -7.31 -31.97
CA VAL A 340 14.53 -7.71 -33.29
C VAL A 340 15.75 -8.06 -34.14
N SER A 341 15.91 -9.35 -34.46
CA SER A 341 16.98 -9.82 -35.32
C SER A 341 16.62 -9.56 -36.78
N THR A 342 17.15 -8.49 -37.37
CA THR A 342 17.16 -8.30 -38.82
C THR A 342 18.26 -9.18 -39.42
N LEU A 343 17.89 -10.01 -40.40
CA LEU A 343 18.71 -11.10 -40.95
C LEU A 343 19.97 -10.67 -41.73
N ASP A 344 20.26 -9.37 -41.91
CA ASP A 344 21.19 -8.93 -42.95
C ASP A 344 22.25 -7.86 -42.59
N ARG A 345 22.43 -7.41 -41.32
CA ARG A 345 23.47 -6.37 -41.05
C ARG A 345 24.19 -6.50 -39.70
N GLU A 346 25.48 -6.15 -39.71
CA GLU A 346 26.33 -5.88 -38.53
C GLU A 346 25.86 -4.61 -37.79
N GLU A 347 24.60 -4.56 -37.36
CA GLU A 347 24.05 -3.40 -36.67
C GLU A 347 24.41 -3.40 -35.18
N PRO A 348 24.52 -2.19 -34.58
CA PRO A 348 24.97 -2.05 -33.19
C PRO A 348 24.00 -2.74 -32.23
N LYS A 349 24.44 -3.84 -31.62
CA LYS A 349 23.67 -4.57 -30.60
C LYS A 349 23.43 -3.69 -29.37
N GLY A 350 22.22 -3.69 -28.84
CA GLY A 350 21.87 -3.08 -27.53
C GLY A 350 21.06 -4.08 -26.73
N PHE A 351 21.04 -3.97 -25.40
CA PHE A 351 20.64 -5.08 -24.52
C PHE A 351 19.13 -5.37 -24.41
N GLY A 352 18.26 -4.58 -25.05
CA GLY A 352 16.81 -4.80 -25.01
C GLY A 352 16.15 -4.42 -23.68
N LEU A 353 16.77 -3.54 -22.89
CA LEU A 353 16.22 -3.04 -21.62
C LEU A 353 15.65 -1.62 -21.71
N GLY A 354 16.22 -0.78 -22.59
CA GLY A 354 15.92 0.66 -22.61
C GLY A 354 14.44 1.02 -22.85
N LEU A 355 13.74 0.29 -23.72
CA LEU A 355 12.32 0.53 -24.01
C LEU A 355 11.40 0.08 -22.88
N ASN A 356 11.70 -1.07 -22.26
CA ASN A 356 10.97 -1.53 -21.09
C ASN A 356 11.12 -0.57 -19.91
N ILE A 357 12.34 -0.10 -19.66
CA ILE A 357 12.62 0.93 -18.62
C ILE A 357 11.89 2.22 -18.96
N ALA A 358 11.92 2.67 -20.21
CA ALA A 358 11.18 3.86 -20.65
C ALA A 358 9.68 3.71 -20.34
N GLN A 359 9.06 2.57 -20.68
CA GLN A 359 7.66 2.31 -20.37
C GLN A 359 7.37 2.38 -18.86
N GLN A 360 8.21 1.76 -18.04
CA GLN A 360 8.04 1.77 -16.58
C GLN A 360 8.22 3.18 -15.97
N LEU A 361 9.18 3.97 -16.46
CA LEU A 361 9.40 5.35 -16.02
C LEU A 361 8.30 6.31 -16.50
N VAL A 362 7.69 6.06 -17.64
CA VAL A 362 6.50 6.78 -18.13
C VAL A 362 5.29 6.50 -17.23
N GLN A 363 5.03 5.23 -16.93
CA GLN A 363 3.99 4.85 -15.95
C GLN A 363 4.28 5.40 -14.56
N LEU A 364 5.56 5.44 -14.15
CA LEU A 364 5.95 6.10 -12.93
C LEU A 364 5.55 7.58 -12.96
N ASN A 365 5.52 8.26 -14.10
CA ASN A 365 5.05 9.65 -14.18
C ASN A 365 3.56 9.79 -14.50
N PHE A 366 2.75 8.74 -14.30
CA PHE A 366 1.31 8.70 -14.64
C PHE A 366 1.03 8.96 -16.13
N GLY A 367 2.02 8.70 -16.99
CA GLY A 367 1.94 8.87 -18.43
C GLY A 367 1.70 7.57 -19.18
N GLU A 368 1.60 7.68 -20.50
CA GLU A 368 1.43 6.57 -21.41
C GLU A 368 2.51 6.57 -22.50
N LEU A 369 2.93 5.39 -22.94
CA LEU A 369 3.89 5.21 -24.03
C LEU A 369 3.13 4.69 -25.26
N SER A 370 3.35 5.30 -26.42
CA SER A 370 2.75 4.94 -27.70
C SER A 370 3.83 4.82 -28.77
N ILE A 371 3.69 3.83 -29.65
CA ILE A 371 4.67 3.54 -30.70
C ILE A 371 3.92 3.41 -32.01
N GLN A 372 4.33 4.17 -33.01
CA GLN A 372 3.85 4.08 -34.38
C GLN A 372 5.06 3.86 -35.27
N SER A 373 5.01 2.87 -36.15
CA SER A 373 6.15 2.53 -36.99
C SER A 373 5.68 1.89 -38.28
N GLN A 374 6.41 2.17 -39.36
CA GLN A 374 6.22 1.53 -40.66
C GLN A 374 7.58 1.13 -41.24
N PRO A 375 7.74 -0.13 -41.70
CA PRO A 375 8.96 -0.57 -42.35
C PRO A 375 9.37 0.36 -43.51
N ALA A 376 10.66 0.69 -43.58
CA ALA A 376 11.30 1.59 -44.55
C ALA A 376 10.80 3.06 -44.57
N VAL A 377 9.91 3.44 -43.65
CA VAL A 377 9.46 4.84 -43.48
C VAL A 377 10.06 5.46 -42.22
N GLY A 378 10.13 4.70 -41.13
CA GLY A 378 10.67 5.14 -39.86
C GLY A 378 9.75 4.82 -38.69
N SER A 379 10.11 5.34 -37.51
CA SER A 379 9.35 5.14 -36.27
C SER A 379 9.04 6.46 -35.58
N THR A 380 7.95 6.50 -34.83
CA THR A 380 7.59 7.57 -33.91
C THR A 380 7.27 6.97 -32.56
N PHE A 381 8.15 7.22 -31.60
CA PHE A 381 7.96 6.88 -30.20
C PHE A 381 7.43 8.11 -29.48
N SER A 382 6.30 7.97 -28.79
CA SER A 382 5.64 9.05 -28.09
C SER A 382 5.41 8.68 -26.63
N PHE A 383 5.63 9.61 -25.72
CA PHE A 383 5.22 9.42 -24.33
C PHE A 383 4.53 10.66 -23.77
N SER A 384 3.57 10.44 -22.87
CA SER A 384 2.83 11.52 -22.25
C SER A 384 3.32 11.82 -20.83
N ILE A 385 3.13 13.08 -20.43
CA ILE A 385 3.36 13.58 -19.07
C ILE A 385 2.12 14.39 -18.67
N PRO A 386 1.57 14.21 -17.45
CA PRO A 386 0.47 15.04 -16.98
C PRO A 386 0.87 16.53 -16.94
N MET A 387 -0.02 17.41 -17.40
CA MET A 387 0.11 18.84 -17.12
C MET A 387 0.06 19.08 -15.61
N ALA A 388 0.59 20.22 -15.17
CA ALA A 388 0.57 20.65 -13.77
C ALA A 388 -0.83 21.12 -13.31
N ASN A 389 -1.86 20.34 -13.62
CA ASN A 389 -3.22 20.54 -13.20
C ASN A 389 -3.58 19.47 -12.15
N PRO A 390 -3.83 19.85 -10.89
CA PRO A 390 -4.21 18.91 -9.83
C PRO A 390 -5.34 17.95 -10.21
N PHE A 391 -6.34 18.43 -10.95
CA PHE A 391 -7.47 17.60 -11.38
C PHE A 391 -7.04 16.56 -12.42
N GLY A 392 -6.30 16.97 -13.45
CA GLY A 392 -5.77 16.07 -14.48
C GLY A 392 -4.84 15.01 -13.89
N ILE A 393 -3.96 15.41 -12.97
CA ILE A 393 -3.04 14.50 -12.27
C ILE A 393 -3.82 13.43 -11.49
N VAL A 394 -4.83 13.83 -10.70
CA VAL A 394 -5.62 12.89 -9.91
C VAL A 394 -6.51 12.01 -10.80
N LYS A 395 -7.07 12.55 -11.90
CA LYS A 395 -7.81 11.77 -12.92
C LYS A 395 -6.95 10.60 -13.42
N ARG A 396 -5.68 10.85 -13.78
CA ARG A 396 -4.75 9.82 -14.28
C ARG A 396 -4.31 8.84 -13.20
N TYR A 397 -4.00 9.34 -12.01
CA TYR A 397 -3.69 8.49 -10.87
C TYR A 397 -4.80 7.48 -10.57
N LEU A 398 -6.07 7.91 -10.55
CA LEU A 398 -7.19 7.01 -10.33
C LEU A 398 -7.35 5.98 -11.45
N ASN A 399 -7.02 6.33 -12.70
CA ASN A 399 -6.99 5.35 -13.80
C ASN A 399 -5.91 4.29 -13.57
N GLN A 400 -4.72 4.70 -13.13
CA GLN A 400 -3.61 3.78 -12.85
C GLN A 400 -3.91 2.86 -11.66
N ILE A 401 -4.51 3.39 -10.58
CA ILE A 401 -4.91 2.61 -9.42
C ILE A 401 -5.92 1.52 -9.81
N ASN A 402 -6.93 1.86 -10.60
CA ASN A 402 -7.91 0.88 -11.11
C ASN A 402 -7.26 -0.23 -11.96
N LEU A 403 -6.21 0.08 -12.73
CA LEU A 403 -5.49 -0.91 -13.54
C LEU A 403 -4.66 -1.87 -12.67
N LEU A 404 -3.97 -1.36 -11.65
CA LEU A 404 -3.13 -2.16 -10.76
C LEU A 404 -3.97 -3.09 -9.86
N GLN A 405 -5.13 -2.63 -9.40
CA GLN A 405 -6.00 -3.43 -8.52
C GLN A 405 -6.63 -4.64 -9.21
N ARG A 406 -6.87 -4.56 -10.53
CA ARG A 406 -7.30 -5.74 -11.32
C ARG A 406 -6.26 -6.87 -11.30
N ALA A 407 -5.01 -6.59 -10.91
CA ALA A 407 -3.92 -7.56 -10.85
C ALA A 407 -3.62 -8.08 -9.42
N GLU A 408 -3.85 -7.30 -8.35
CA GLU A 408 -3.23 -7.58 -7.03
C GLU A 408 -4.20 -7.72 -5.82
N ASN A 409 -5.53 -7.67 -5.96
CA ASN A 409 -6.51 -7.86 -4.85
C ASN A 409 -6.30 -6.94 -3.60
N ASP A 410 -5.66 -5.78 -3.76
CA ASP A 410 -5.45 -4.82 -2.66
C ASP A 410 -6.68 -3.88 -2.49
N SER A 411 -6.72 -3.14 -1.37
CA SER A 411 -7.80 -2.19 -1.05
C SER A 411 -8.06 -1.19 -2.18
N ASP A 412 -9.33 -1.08 -2.62
CA ASP A 412 -9.76 -0.07 -3.60
C ASP A 412 -9.83 1.36 -3.02
N THR A 413 -9.31 1.58 -1.82
CA THR A 413 -9.53 2.85 -1.12
C THR A 413 -8.38 3.82 -1.37
N VAL A 414 -8.71 5.03 -1.79
CA VAL A 414 -7.81 6.17 -1.85
C VAL A 414 -8.17 7.13 -0.72
N SER A 415 -7.17 7.51 0.06
CA SER A 415 -7.29 8.52 1.10
C SER A 415 -6.59 9.80 0.68
N MET A 416 -7.30 10.93 0.86
CA MET A 416 -6.77 12.27 0.62
C MET A 416 -6.40 12.91 1.94
N ILE A 417 -5.21 13.50 2.02
CA ILE A 417 -4.66 14.06 3.27
C ILE A 417 -4.23 15.50 3.01
N ALA A 418 -4.69 16.43 3.83
CA ALA A 418 -4.12 17.77 3.89
C ALA A 418 -2.89 17.76 4.77
N CYS A 419 -1.82 18.35 4.27
CA CYS A 419 -0.56 18.50 4.97
C CYS A 419 -0.22 20.00 5.04
N SER A 420 0.16 20.50 6.21
CA SER A 420 0.51 21.91 6.39
C SER A 420 1.63 22.10 7.39
N VAL A 421 2.38 23.18 7.20
CA VAL A 421 3.41 23.66 8.12
C VAL A 421 3.07 25.10 8.49
N ASP A 422 3.41 25.51 9.71
CA ASP A 422 3.12 26.87 10.20
C ASP A 422 3.75 27.95 9.30
N GLU A 423 3.09 29.10 9.20
CA GLU A 423 3.31 30.14 8.18
C GLU A 423 4.70 30.83 8.26
N GLU A 424 5.45 30.65 9.34
CA GLU A 424 6.76 31.28 9.57
C GLU A 424 7.95 30.53 8.95
N ALA A 425 7.73 29.41 8.25
CA ALA A 425 8.81 28.61 7.71
C ALA A 425 9.50 29.26 6.49
N ASN A 426 10.81 29.50 6.60
CA ASN A 426 11.69 29.99 5.52
C ASN A 426 11.55 29.12 4.23
N PRO A 427 11.54 29.70 3.02
CA PRO A 427 11.50 28.95 1.75
C PRO A 427 12.48 27.78 1.64
N ALA A 428 13.69 27.90 2.19
CA ALA A 428 14.68 26.81 2.22
C ALA A 428 14.22 25.64 3.10
N VAL A 429 13.56 25.93 4.22
CA VAL A 429 12.97 24.92 5.12
C VAL A 429 11.77 24.26 4.45
N LEU A 430 10.91 25.02 3.77
CA LEU A 430 9.79 24.48 3.01
C LEU A 430 10.25 23.57 1.86
N SER A 431 11.36 23.89 1.20
CA SER A 431 11.99 23.01 0.21
C SER A 431 12.51 21.71 0.82
N ASP A 432 13.00 21.74 2.05
CA ASP A 432 13.44 20.54 2.76
C ASP A 432 12.25 19.70 3.24
N VAL A 433 11.11 20.33 3.57
CA VAL A 433 9.84 19.62 3.83
C VAL A 433 9.33 18.95 2.54
N ASP A 434 9.36 19.65 1.40
CA ASP A 434 9.05 19.06 0.08
C ASP A 434 9.88 17.81 -0.18
N ARG A 435 11.20 17.90 0.06
CA ARG A 435 12.12 16.76 -0.10
C ARG A 435 11.77 15.63 0.85
N PHE A 436 11.55 15.95 2.13
CA PHE A 436 11.17 14.96 3.13
C PHE A 436 9.90 14.23 2.71
N LEU A 437 8.81 14.93 2.41
CA LEU A 437 7.53 14.31 2.01
C LEU A 437 7.70 13.43 0.76
N ASN A 438 8.38 13.93 -0.28
CA ASN A 438 8.64 13.14 -1.49
C ASN A 438 9.45 11.87 -1.20
N CYS A 439 10.45 11.92 -0.31
CA CYS A 439 11.24 10.75 0.08
C CYS A 439 10.44 9.72 0.89
N ARG A 440 9.22 10.04 1.34
CA ARG A 440 8.33 9.12 2.08
C ARG A 440 7.23 8.54 1.22
N LEU A 441 7.04 9.09 0.03
CA LEU A 441 6.04 8.63 -0.92
C LEU A 441 6.53 7.42 -1.71
N ARG A 442 5.61 6.48 -1.93
CA ARG A 442 5.80 5.29 -2.76
C ARG A 442 5.53 5.59 -4.23
N ARG A 443 5.81 4.59 -5.07
CA ARG A 443 5.58 4.64 -6.53
C ARG A 443 4.19 5.15 -6.91
N ASN A 444 3.12 4.77 -6.21
CA ASN A 444 1.77 5.19 -6.61
C ASN A 444 1.27 6.45 -5.90
N ASP A 445 2.03 7.03 -4.97
CA ASP A 445 1.54 8.15 -4.18
C ASP A 445 1.67 9.49 -4.95
N ILE A 446 0.82 10.46 -4.62
CA ILE A 446 0.92 11.83 -5.16
C ILE A 446 1.13 12.84 -4.03
N LEU A 447 2.04 13.80 -4.25
CA LEU A 447 2.15 15.03 -3.46
C LEU A 447 1.83 16.25 -4.34
N LEU A 448 0.72 16.92 -4.06
CA LEU A 448 0.32 18.13 -4.75
C LEU A 448 0.54 19.34 -3.85
N ARG A 449 1.32 20.32 -4.33
CA ARG A 449 1.56 21.56 -3.58
C ARG A 449 0.46 22.56 -3.89
N ARG A 450 -0.26 23.01 -2.86
CA ARG A 450 -1.35 24.00 -2.97
C ARG A 450 -0.84 25.43 -2.73
N GLN A 451 0.00 25.58 -1.71
CA GLN A 451 0.61 26.84 -1.28
C GLN A 451 2.04 26.53 -0.81
N PRO A 452 2.92 27.53 -0.58
CA PRO A 452 4.29 27.28 -0.13
C PRO A 452 4.39 26.36 1.08
N ASN A 453 3.45 26.44 2.02
CA ASN A 453 3.39 25.67 3.26
C ASN A 453 2.19 24.72 3.36
N ARG A 454 1.50 24.42 2.25
CA ARG A 454 0.35 23.50 2.25
C ARG A 454 0.39 22.54 1.06
N TRP A 455 0.12 21.28 1.35
CA TRP A 455 0.11 20.17 0.41
C TRP A 455 -1.15 19.34 0.54
N VAL A 456 -1.45 18.59 -0.52
CA VAL A 456 -2.45 17.54 -0.54
C VAL A 456 -1.76 16.26 -0.99
N ILE A 457 -1.92 15.19 -0.21
CA ILE A 457 -1.35 13.88 -0.49
C ILE A 457 -2.50 12.94 -0.86
N ALA A 458 -2.32 12.13 -1.90
CA ALA A 458 -3.23 11.05 -2.26
C ALA A 458 -2.51 9.71 -2.09
N LEU A 459 -3.08 8.80 -1.30
CA LEU A 459 -2.49 7.50 -0.98
C LEU A 459 -3.50 6.36 -1.20
N PRO A 460 -3.09 5.19 -1.73
CA PRO A 460 -3.93 4.00 -1.80
C PRO A 460 -3.98 3.31 -0.44
N LEU A 461 -4.62 3.94 0.54
CA LEU A 461 -4.78 3.45 1.91
C LEU A 461 -6.24 3.56 2.33
N ASN A 462 -6.70 2.62 3.16
CA ASN A 462 -8.02 2.71 3.80
C ASN A 462 -7.98 3.66 5.01
N GLY A 463 -9.17 4.04 5.51
CA GLY A 463 -9.30 4.97 6.62
C GLY A 463 -8.61 4.49 7.90
N ASP A 464 -8.69 3.19 8.19
CA ASP A 464 -8.13 2.58 9.40
C ASP A 464 -6.59 2.62 9.44
N GLN A 465 -5.94 2.68 8.26
CA GLN A 465 -4.49 2.77 8.14
C GLN A 465 -3.95 4.21 8.24
N LEU A 466 -4.81 5.23 8.23
CA LEU A 466 -4.38 6.63 8.22
C LEU A 466 -3.67 7.05 9.51
N GLU A 467 -4.17 6.64 10.66
CA GLU A 467 -3.56 6.98 11.96
C GLU A 467 -2.16 6.37 12.11
N ALA A 468 -1.99 5.13 11.65
CA ALA A 468 -0.68 4.48 11.58
C ALA A 468 0.26 5.21 10.61
N TYR A 469 -0.26 5.66 9.46
CA TYR A 469 0.50 6.46 8.50
C TYR A 469 0.93 7.81 9.10
N PHE A 470 0.03 8.54 9.78
CA PHE A 470 0.35 9.81 10.43
C PHE A 470 1.43 9.64 11.51
N SER A 471 1.26 8.63 12.38
CA SER A 471 2.23 8.30 13.42
C SER A 471 3.60 7.96 12.83
N ARG A 472 3.63 7.20 11.73
CA ARG A 472 4.87 6.86 11.01
C ARG A 472 5.57 8.10 10.46
N ILE A 473 4.84 9.00 9.79
CA ILE A 473 5.44 10.23 9.24
C ILE A 473 6.04 11.11 10.34
N GLN A 474 5.38 11.22 11.50
CA GLN A 474 5.95 11.97 12.63
C GLN A 474 7.21 11.30 13.18
N SER A 475 7.18 9.99 13.39
CA SER A 475 8.35 9.23 13.87
C SER A 475 9.54 9.35 12.92
N GLU A 476 9.31 9.21 11.62
CA GLU A 476 10.35 9.32 10.59
C GLU A 476 10.90 10.75 10.47
N ARG A 477 10.07 11.78 10.66
CA ARG A 477 10.52 13.17 10.74
C ARG A 477 11.44 13.40 11.95
N LEU A 478 11.06 12.89 13.12
CA LEU A 478 11.90 12.97 14.33
C LEU A 478 13.23 12.24 14.13
N ALA A 479 13.22 11.08 13.48
CA ALA A 479 14.43 10.36 13.12
C ALA A 479 15.33 11.16 12.16
N ALA A 480 14.74 11.76 11.12
CA ALA A 480 15.45 12.60 10.16
C ALA A 480 16.10 13.84 10.82
N ASN A 481 15.52 14.34 11.91
CA ASN A 481 16.06 15.47 12.66
C ASN A 481 17.31 15.15 13.48
N ARG A 482 17.55 13.88 13.86
CA ARG A 482 18.67 13.52 14.75
C ARG A 482 20.05 13.89 14.20
N ASN A 483 20.22 13.89 12.88
CA ASN A 483 21.50 14.16 12.20
C ASN A 483 21.40 15.29 11.16
N ARG A 484 20.41 16.21 11.27
CA ARG A 484 20.19 17.25 10.26
C ARG A 484 21.04 18.50 10.54
N PRO A 485 21.95 18.91 9.65
CA PRO A 485 22.88 20.02 9.88
C PRO A 485 22.22 21.42 9.88
N ARG A 486 20.99 21.55 9.36
CA ARG A 486 20.25 22.83 9.25
C ARG A 486 19.14 22.98 10.31
N GLY A 487 19.31 22.34 11.47
CA GLY A 487 18.29 22.27 12.52
C GLY A 487 17.15 21.28 12.18
N PRO A 488 16.14 21.15 13.05
CA PRO A 488 15.03 20.22 12.83
C PRO A 488 14.10 20.70 11.70
N LEU A 489 13.49 19.75 11.00
CA LEU A 489 12.32 20.00 10.16
C LEU A 489 11.15 20.45 11.05
N PRO A 490 10.37 21.43 10.59
CA PRO A 490 9.22 21.93 11.35
C PRO A 490 8.16 20.83 11.53
N ASP A 491 7.25 21.05 12.47
CA ASP A 491 6.12 20.14 12.66
C ASP A 491 5.21 20.18 11.43
N VAL A 492 4.81 18.99 10.98
CA VAL A 492 3.93 18.82 9.83
C VAL A 492 2.57 18.40 10.37
N LYS A 493 1.54 19.22 10.16
CA LYS A 493 0.16 18.91 10.53
C LYS A 493 -0.48 18.11 9.40
N LEU A 494 -0.99 16.92 9.73
CA LEU A 494 -1.68 16.03 8.81
C LEU A 494 -3.16 15.93 9.22
N GLU A 495 -4.05 16.06 8.24
CA GLU A 495 -5.50 15.98 8.44
C GLU A 495 -6.11 15.13 7.32
N SER A 496 -6.95 14.16 7.68
CA SER A 496 -7.69 13.37 6.69
C SER A 496 -8.77 14.24 6.04
N LEU A 497 -8.78 14.28 4.71
CA LEU A 497 -9.83 14.91 3.93
C LEU A 497 -10.96 13.94 3.56
N GLY A 498 -10.71 12.65 3.76
CA GLY A 498 -11.63 11.55 3.48
C GLY A 498 -10.94 10.38 2.77
N SER A 499 -11.64 9.25 2.77
CA SER A 499 -11.24 8.00 2.13
C SER A 499 -12.39 7.48 1.29
N TRP A 500 -12.11 7.09 0.06
CA TRP A 500 -13.13 6.71 -0.92
C TRP A 500 -12.67 5.52 -1.76
N ARG A 501 -13.62 4.69 -2.21
CA ARG A 501 -13.33 3.62 -3.17
C ARG A 501 -13.09 4.21 -4.55
N ALA A 502 -11.92 3.99 -5.15
CA ALA A 502 -11.48 4.69 -6.35
C ALA A 502 -12.37 4.38 -7.57
N ALA A 503 -12.87 3.15 -7.69
CA ALA A 503 -13.76 2.77 -8.78
C ALA A 503 -15.19 3.33 -8.61
N GLU A 504 -15.77 3.24 -7.42
CA GLU A 504 -17.18 3.58 -7.16
C GLU A 504 -17.40 5.07 -6.87
N GLN A 505 -16.42 5.73 -6.25
CA GLN A 505 -16.56 7.08 -5.67
C GLN A 505 -15.57 8.07 -6.29
N ARG A 506 -15.16 7.82 -7.55
CA ARG A 506 -14.23 8.65 -8.31
C ARG A 506 -14.58 10.14 -8.30
N SER A 507 -15.86 10.48 -8.48
CA SER A 507 -16.34 11.86 -8.49
C SER A 507 -16.08 12.59 -7.17
N LEU A 508 -16.28 11.91 -6.04
CA LEU A 508 -16.06 12.49 -4.71
C LEU A 508 -14.59 12.82 -4.45
N ILE A 509 -13.67 11.99 -4.95
CA ILE A 509 -12.22 12.23 -4.86
C ILE A 509 -11.86 13.47 -5.70
N LEU A 510 -12.36 13.54 -6.93
CA LEU A 510 -12.12 14.69 -7.81
C LEU A 510 -12.73 15.99 -7.26
N ASP A 511 -13.93 15.93 -6.66
CA ASP A 511 -14.58 17.06 -5.99
C ASP A 511 -13.79 17.53 -4.75
N CYS A 512 -13.15 16.60 -4.03
CA CYS A 512 -12.27 16.94 -2.91
C CYS A 512 -11.06 17.75 -3.41
N VAL A 513 -10.43 17.33 -4.50
CA VAL A 513 -9.32 18.06 -5.13
C VAL A 513 -9.79 19.42 -5.61
N ALA A 514 -10.92 19.47 -6.33
CA ALA A 514 -11.49 20.72 -6.82
C ALA A 514 -11.65 21.74 -5.68
N ARG A 515 -12.34 21.37 -4.60
CA ARG A 515 -12.55 22.24 -3.43
C ARG A 515 -11.27 22.75 -2.78
N LYS A 516 -10.20 21.93 -2.73
CA LYS A 516 -8.93 22.33 -2.10
C LYS A 516 -8.06 23.21 -3.00
N PHE A 517 -8.15 23.06 -4.32
CA PHE A 517 -7.31 23.82 -5.26
C PHE A 517 -8.04 24.99 -5.93
N THR A 518 -9.36 25.11 -5.79
CA THR A 518 -10.12 26.29 -6.21
C THR A 518 -9.99 27.43 -5.20
N SER A 519 -8.86 28.11 -5.23
CA SER A 519 -8.71 29.48 -4.71
C SER A 519 -7.91 30.25 -5.78
N ASN A 520 -8.65 30.91 -6.68
CA ASN A 520 -8.23 31.60 -7.92
C ASN A 520 -7.93 30.72 -9.18
N ARG A 521 -8.70 31.02 -10.25
CA ARG A 521 -8.53 30.70 -11.69
C ARG A 521 -9.10 29.43 -12.35
N ALA A 522 -9.74 28.48 -11.66
CA ALA A 522 -10.19 27.22 -12.28
C ALA A 522 -11.72 26.97 -12.31
N VAL A 523 -12.56 28.01 -12.28
CA VAL A 523 -14.02 27.87 -12.47
C VAL A 523 -14.41 27.85 -13.96
N ALA A 524 -13.53 28.27 -14.87
CA ALA A 524 -13.87 28.39 -16.29
C ALA A 524 -13.92 27.05 -17.07
N ILE A 525 -13.27 25.99 -16.58
CA ILE A 525 -13.17 24.69 -17.30
C ILE A 525 -14.13 23.64 -16.71
N MET A 526 -14.58 23.81 -15.47
CA MET A 526 -15.56 22.89 -14.84
C MET A 526 -17.01 23.06 -15.32
N ALA A 527 -17.30 24.07 -16.14
CA ALA A 527 -18.64 24.27 -16.69
C ALA A 527 -18.91 23.45 -17.97
N SER A 528 -17.90 22.89 -18.65
CA SER A 528 -18.09 22.16 -19.92
C SER A 528 -18.17 20.64 -19.77
N GLU A 529 -17.69 20.08 -18.67
CA GLU A 529 -17.71 18.62 -18.42
C GLU A 529 -18.68 18.29 -17.28
N ARG A 530 -19.98 18.46 -17.54
CA ARG A 530 -21.00 17.82 -16.73
C ARG A 530 -20.99 16.31 -17.02
N VAL A 531 -20.48 15.60 -16.02
CA VAL A 531 -20.70 14.19 -15.71
C VAL A 531 -22.11 13.74 -16.12
N ASP A 532 -22.14 12.70 -16.95
CA ASP A 532 -23.20 11.72 -17.16
C ASP A 532 -24.64 12.15 -16.87
N GLY A 533 -25.32 12.60 -17.92
CA GLY A 533 -26.52 11.89 -18.39
C GLY A 533 -27.64 11.60 -17.40
N SER A 534 -27.89 12.44 -16.39
CA SER A 534 -29.18 12.52 -15.70
C SER A 534 -29.20 13.75 -14.80
N PHE A 535 -30.21 14.62 -14.93
CA PHE A 535 -31.18 14.77 -13.85
C PHE A 535 -32.38 15.62 -14.28
N LEU A 536 -33.48 15.23 -13.65
CA LEU A 536 -34.85 15.67 -13.80
C LEU A 536 -35.09 17.17 -13.60
N THR A 537 -36.06 17.62 -14.38
CA THR A 537 -36.95 18.76 -14.21
C THR A 537 -37.23 19.12 -12.75
N ALA A 538 -36.91 20.35 -12.36
CA ALA A 538 -37.71 21.11 -11.39
C ALA A 538 -37.63 22.59 -11.74
N MET A 539 -38.77 23.10 -12.20
CA MET A 539 -39.07 24.52 -12.41
C MET A 539 -38.84 25.35 -11.14
N GLN A 540 -38.32 26.57 -11.28
CA GLN A 540 -39.12 27.80 -11.13
C GLN A 540 -38.35 29.03 -11.65
N PRO A 541 -38.99 29.95 -12.38
CA PRO A 541 -38.38 31.20 -12.83
C PRO A 541 -38.52 32.28 -11.74
N SER A 542 -37.42 32.91 -11.33
CA SER A 542 -37.50 34.17 -10.57
C SER A 542 -37.72 35.32 -11.54
N THR A 543 -38.89 35.93 -11.40
CA THR A 543 -39.24 37.23 -11.94
C THR A 543 -38.49 38.33 -11.20
N ALA A 544 -37.77 39.17 -11.94
CA ALA A 544 -37.37 40.53 -11.56
C ALA A 544 -37.30 41.33 -12.87
N GLY A 545 -38.06 42.39 -13.15
CA GLY A 545 -38.84 43.23 -12.27
C GLY A 545 -37.98 44.36 -11.70
N GLY A 546 -37.81 45.45 -12.47
CA GLY A 546 -37.62 46.79 -11.90
C GLY A 546 -36.39 47.59 -12.35
N ILE A 547 -36.69 48.50 -13.29
CA ILE A 547 -36.02 49.78 -13.66
C ILE A 547 -34.72 49.68 -14.45
#